data_AF-A0A835LVH9-F1
#
_entry.id   AF-A0A835LVH9-F1
#
_cell.length_a   1.000
_cell.length_b   1.000
_cell.length_c   1.000
_cell.angle_alpha   90.00
_cell.angle_beta   90.00
_cell.angle_gamma   90.00
#
_symmetry.space_group_name_H-M   'P 1'
#
loop_
_entity.id
_entity.type
_entity.pdbx_description
1 polymer ?
#
loop_
_entity_poly.entity_id
_entity_poly.type
_entity_poly.pdbx_seq_one_letter_code
_entity_poly.pdbx_strand_id
1 'polypeptide(L)'
;MKKGESIQDFVRKLRVLLKEVNNVPDDVVAQAFKNALPFDKSGLYNSLTLKPPKTVQDLLVRADRYANVQEDSKYKQQKDFANDRGKQEQPQRDKDRKKHNKDAKIGVS
;
A
#
# COMPACT_ATOMS: atom_id res chain seq x y z
N MET A 1 -15.24 -6.32 -10.14
CA MET A 1 -13.87 -6.68 -9.70
C MET A 1 -13.95 -7.99 -8.94
N LYS A 2 -13.05 -8.94 -9.21
CA LYS A 2 -13.04 -10.23 -8.50
C LYS A 2 -12.44 -10.04 -7.10
N LYS A 3 -12.81 -10.91 -6.15
CA LYS A 3 -12.22 -10.89 -4.81
C LYS A 3 -10.70 -11.07 -4.89
N GLY A 4 -9.95 -10.19 -4.24
CA GLY A 4 -8.48 -10.21 -4.24
C GLY A 4 -7.81 -9.64 -5.49
N GLU A 5 -8.58 -9.21 -6.49
CA GLU A 5 -8.05 -8.50 -7.65
C GLU A 5 -7.50 -7.12 -7.22
N SER A 6 -6.47 -6.60 -7.90
CA SER A 6 -6.02 -5.22 -7.70
C SER A 6 -6.85 -4.24 -8.54
N ILE A 7 -6.89 -2.96 -8.13
CA ILE A 7 -7.56 -1.93 -8.94
C ILE A 7 -6.84 -1.74 -10.28
N GLN A 8 -5.52 -1.90 -10.31
CA GLN A 8 -4.72 -1.81 -11.53
C GLN A 8 -5.10 -2.90 -12.54
N ASP A 9 -5.22 -4.16 -12.11
CA ASP A 9 -5.65 -5.27 -12.97
C ASP A 9 -7.06 -5.05 -13.50
N PHE A 10 -7.94 -4.53 -12.64
CA PHE A 10 -9.32 -4.25 -13.00
C PHE A 10 -9.41 -3.15 -14.07
N VAL A 11 -8.67 -2.04 -13.89
CA VAL A 11 -8.56 -0.95 -14.87
C VAL A 11 -7.96 -1.44 -16.18
N ARG A 12 -6.93 -2.29 -16.14
CA ARG A 12 -6.32 -2.88 -17.34
C ARG A 12 -7.34 -3.67 -18.15
N LYS A 13 -8.15 -4.51 -17.51
CA LYS A 13 -9.21 -5.26 -18.20
C LYS A 13 -10.31 -4.35 -18.74
N LEU A 14 -10.71 -3.33 -18.00
CA LEU A 14 -11.68 -2.34 -18.49
C LEU A 14 -11.19 -1.68 -19.77
N ARG A 15 -9.91 -1.29 -19.85
CA ARG A 15 -9.33 -0.69 -21.07
C ARG A 15 -9.35 -1.62 -22.27
N VAL A 16 -9.19 -2.93 -22.05
CA VAL A 16 -9.32 -3.92 -23.14
C VAL A 16 -10.77 -3.97 -23.60
N LEU A 17 -11.71 -4.11 -22.67
CA LEU A 17 -13.15 -4.15 -22.97
C LEU A 17 -13.63 -2.89 -23.70
N LEU A 18 -13.19 -1.70 -23.30
CA LEU A 18 -13.55 -0.44 -23.94
C LEU A 18 -13.01 -0.29 -25.37
N LYS A 19 -11.98 -1.05 -25.74
CA LYS A 19 -11.50 -1.10 -27.14
C LYS A 19 -12.32 -2.07 -27.99
N GLU A 20 -12.89 -3.08 -27.36
CA GLU A 20 -13.71 -4.11 -28.03
C GLU A 20 -15.15 -3.63 -28.22
N VAL A 21 -15.66 -2.79 -27.32
CA VAL A 21 -17.04 -2.29 -27.36
C VAL A 21 -17.06 -0.84 -27.85
N ASN A 22 -17.65 -0.61 -29.02
CA ASN A 22 -17.89 0.73 -29.57
C ASN A 22 -19.20 1.32 -29.02
N ASN A 23 -19.23 2.66 -28.85
CA ASN A 23 -20.42 3.46 -28.51
C ASN A 23 -21.12 3.15 -27.17
N VAL A 24 -20.38 2.75 -26.12
CA VAL A 24 -20.96 2.70 -24.76
C VAL A 24 -20.99 4.10 -24.15
N PRO A 25 -22.14 4.57 -23.63
CA PRO A 25 -22.22 5.84 -22.93
C PRO A 25 -21.31 5.89 -21.69
N ASP A 26 -20.66 7.04 -21.48
CA ASP A 26 -19.69 7.23 -20.41
C ASP A 26 -20.28 7.01 -19.01
N ASP A 27 -21.54 7.40 -18.80
CA ASP A 27 -22.28 7.23 -17.55
C ASP A 27 -22.54 5.75 -17.23
N VAL A 28 -22.87 4.96 -18.25
CA VAL A 28 -23.07 3.50 -18.13
C VAL A 28 -21.76 2.83 -17.72
N VAL A 29 -20.65 3.20 -18.37
CA VAL A 29 -19.32 2.68 -18.01
C VAL A 29 -18.95 3.07 -16.59
N ALA A 30 -19.15 4.33 -16.20
CA ALA A 30 -18.84 4.81 -14.86
C ALA A 30 -19.67 4.12 -13.77
N GLN A 31 -20.97 3.93 -14.01
CA GLN A 31 -21.86 3.26 -13.07
C GLN A 31 -21.51 1.77 -12.94
N ALA A 32 -21.25 1.08 -14.05
CA ALA A 32 -20.83 -0.32 -14.06
C ALA A 32 -19.49 -0.50 -13.33
N PHE A 33 -18.52 0.38 -13.59
CA PHE A 33 -17.23 0.36 -12.90
C PHE A 33 -17.39 0.55 -11.40
N LYS A 34 -18.16 1.57 -10.96
CA LYS A 34 -18.42 1.84 -9.54
C LYS A 34 -19.10 0.66 -8.85
N ASN A 35 -20.13 0.09 -9.47
CA ASN A 35 -20.87 -1.07 -8.92
C ASN A 35 -19.98 -2.32 -8.80
N ALA A 36 -18.93 -2.41 -9.60
CA ALA A 36 -17.99 -3.51 -9.58
C ALA A 36 -16.93 -3.39 -8.47
N LEU A 37 -16.81 -2.21 -7.83
CA LEU A 37 -15.89 -1.98 -6.71
C LEU A 37 -16.52 -2.41 -5.38
N PRO A 38 -15.72 -2.90 -4.42
CA PRO A 38 -16.18 -3.03 -3.05
C PRO A 38 -16.51 -1.65 -2.48
N PHE A 39 -17.51 -1.59 -1.59
CA PHE A 39 -17.77 -0.37 -0.83
C PHE A 39 -16.54 -0.01 0.03
N ASP A 40 -16.08 1.23 -0.12
CA ASP A 40 -15.07 1.83 0.74
C ASP A 40 -15.55 3.21 1.21
N LYS A 41 -15.26 3.59 2.45
CA LYS A 41 -15.64 4.91 2.99
C LYS A 41 -14.67 6.02 2.56
N SER A 42 -13.41 5.67 2.32
CA SER A 42 -12.32 6.61 2.04
C SER A 42 -11.59 6.34 0.74
N GLY A 43 -12.10 5.41 -0.08
CA GLY A 43 -11.40 4.98 -1.28
C GLY A 43 -12.09 5.37 -2.58
N LEU A 44 -11.88 4.55 -3.60
CA LEU A 44 -12.28 4.86 -4.96
C LEU A 44 -13.80 4.85 -5.13
N TYR A 45 -14.52 3.93 -4.46
CA TYR A 45 -15.98 3.89 -4.52
C TYR A 45 -16.58 5.20 -3.98
N ASN A 46 -16.14 5.65 -2.81
CA ASN A 46 -16.64 6.90 -2.24
C ASN A 46 -16.24 8.13 -3.08
N SER A 47 -15.00 8.16 -3.58
CA SER A 47 -14.52 9.23 -4.47
C SER A 47 -15.40 9.40 -5.72
N LEU A 48 -15.76 8.29 -6.36
CA LEU A 48 -16.64 8.28 -7.54
C LEU A 48 -18.10 8.60 -7.18
N THR A 49 -18.53 8.33 -5.96
CA THR A 49 -19.87 8.66 -5.47
C THR A 49 -20.00 10.16 -5.20
N LEU A 50 -19.04 10.75 -4.50
CA LEU A 50 -19.04 12.19 -4.15
C LEU A 50 -18.84 13.08 -5.38
N LYS A 51 -17.99 12.64 -6.31
CA LYS A 51 -17.74 13.35 -7.56
C LYS A 51 -17.82 12.36 -8.71
N PRO A 52 -18.98 12.21 -9.35
CA PRO A 52 -19.09 11.37 -10.54
C PRO A 52 -18.09 11.82 -11.63
N PRO A 53 -17.42 10.89 -12.33
CA PRO A 53 -16.64 11.22 -13.51
C PRO A 53 -17.57 11.64 -14.65
N LYS A 54 -17.16 12.63 -15.43
CA LYS A 54 -17.94 13.10 -16.60
C LYS A 54 -17.64 12.29 -17.85
N THR A 55 -16.44 11.72 -17.93
CA THR A 55 -16.00 10.91 -19.05
C THR A 55 -15.34 9.63 -18.58
N VAL A 56 -15.25 8.64 -19.46
CA VAL A 56 -14.47 7.42 -19.20
C VAL A 56 -12.99 7.75 -18.96
N GLN A 57 -12.45 8.75 -19.64
CA GLN A 57 -11.07 9.18 -19.42
C GLN A 57 -10.86 9.72 -17.99
N ASP A 58 -11.79 10.55 -17.48
CA ASP A 58 -11.74 11.04 -16.10
C ASP A 58 -11.78 9.89 -15.08
N LEU A 59 -12.62 8.88 -15.35
CA LEU A 59 -12.72 7.69 -14.53
C LEU A 59 -11.38 6.94 -14.49
N LEU A 60 -10.77 6.69 -15.65
CA LEU A 60 -9.51 5.97 -15.77
C LEU A 60 -8.36 6.70 -15.06
N VAL A 61 -8.25 8.01 -15.23
CA VAL A 61 -7.21 8.83 -14.57
C VAL A 61 -7.32 8.74 -13.05
N ARG A 62 -8.54 8.81 -12.50
CA ARG A 62 -8.74 8.69 -11.05
C ARG A 62 -8.45 7.28 -10.54
N ALA A 63 -8.85 6.27 -11.29
CA ALA A 63 -8.59 4.88 -10.94
C ALA A 63 -7.08 4.57 -10.94
N ASP A 64 -6.32 5.07 -11.93
CA ASP A 64 -4.86 4.95 -11.97
C ASP A 64 -4.21 5.65 -10.77
N ARG A 65 -4.61 6.89 -10.47
CA ARG A 65 -4.07 7.63 -9.31
C ARG A 65 -4.27 6.81 -8.03
N TYR A 66 -5.45 6.20 -7.88
CA TYR A 66 -5.76 5.41 -6.70
C TYR A 66 -4.99 4.08 -6.67
N ALA A 67 -4.79 3.43 -7.82
CA ALA A 67 -3.95 2.24 -7.93
C ALA A 67 -2.51 2.53 -7.48
N ASN A 68 -1.91 3.63 -7.97
CA ASN A 68 -0.56 4.03 -7.60
C ASN A 68 -0.43 4.29 -6.08
N VAL A 69 -1.42 4.97 -5.47
CA VAL A 69 -1.43 5.21 -4.02
C VAL A 69 -1.53 3.91 -3.22
N GLN A 70 -2.32 2.93 -3.68
CA GLN A 70 -2.37 1.62 -3.04
C GLN A 70 -1.04 0.86 -3.15
N GLU A 71 -0.39 0.89 -4.31
CA GLU A 71 0.91 0.25 -4.52
C GLU A 71 2.01 0.90 -3.65
N ASP A 72 2.09 2.23 -3.62
CA ASP A 72 3.02 2.96 -2.77
C ASP A 72 2.83 2.64 -1.28
N SER A 73 1.56 2.53 -0.85
CA SER A 73 1.22 2.18 0.53
C SER A 73 1.67 0.77 0.89
N LYS A 74 1.48 -0.20 -0.03
CA LYS A 74 1.96 -1.58 0.14
C LYS A 74 3.49 -1.63 0.20
N TYR A 75 4.16 -0.87 -0.67
CA TYR A 75 5.63 -0.80 -0.70
C TYR A 75 6.20 -0.24 0.62
N LYS A 76 5.60 0.85 1.14
CA LYS A 76 5.99 1.43 2.44
C LYS A 76 5.77 0.44 3.58
N GLN A 77 4.61 -0.21 3.65
CA GLN A 77 4.34 -1.23 4.66
C GLN A 77 5.36 -2.38 4.59
N GLN A 78 5.64 -2.90 3.40
CA GLN A 78 6.63 -3.97 3.22
C GLN A 78 8.03 -3.55 3.69
N LYS A 79 8.43 -2.29 3.42
CA LYS A 79 9.69 -1.73 3.90
C LYS A 79 9.72 -1.59 5.42
N ASP A 80 8.63 -1.14 6.03
CA ASP A 80 8.52 -1.03 7.49
C ASP A 80 8.59 -2.41 8.15
N PHE A 81 7.89 -3.43 7.62
CA PHE A 81 7.97 -4.82 8.09
C PHE A 81 9.36 -5.45 7.90
N ALA A 82 10.10 -5.08 6.85
CA ALA A 82 11.46 -5.55 6.63
C ALA A 82 12.45 -4.86 7.60
N ASN A 83 12.23 -3.57 7.89
CA ASN A 83 13.06 -2.80 8.81
C ASN A 83 12.85 -3.21 10.28
N ASP A 84 11.62 -3.59 10.65
CA ASP A 84 11.31 -4.10 11.99
C ASP A 84 11.97 -5.47 12.25
N ARG A 85 11.94 -6.37 11.25
CA ARG A 85 12.65 -7.66 11.30
C ARG A 85 14.17 -7.51 11.37
N GLY A 86 14.74 -6.52 10.69
CA GLY A 86 16.18 -6.23 10.74
C GLY A 86 16.67 -5.68 12.10
N LYS A 87 15.76 -5.24 12.98
CA LYS A 87 16.11 -4.73 14.33
C LYS A 87 16.05 -5.78 15.44
N GLN A 88 15.52 -6.97 15.18
CA GLN A 88 15.45 -8.05 16.17
C GLN A 88 16.65 -9.01 16.14
N GLU A 89 17.56 -8.91 15.17
CA GLU A 89 18.77 -9.75 15.08
C GLU A 89 20.08 -8.95 15.27
N GLN A 90 20.21 -8.24 16.39
CA GLN A 90 21.54 -7.91 16.92
C GLN A 90 21.72 -8.60 18.27
N PRO A 91 22.49 -9.70 18.35
CA PRO A 91 22.91 -10.24 19.64
C PRO A 91 23.76 -9.17 20.33
N GLN A 92 23.33 -8.83 21.52
CA GLN A 92 23.90 -7.89 22.47
C GLN A 92 25.37 -8.26 22.72
N ARG A 93 26.31 -7.77 21.89
CA ARG A 93 27.74 -7.97 22.10
C ARG A 93 28.18 -7.16 23.32
N ASP A 94 28.68 -7.90 24.29
CA ASP A 94 29.43 -7.53 25.48
C ASP A 94 30.00 -6.11 25.50
N LYS A 95 29.52 -5.32 26.47
CA LYS A 95 30.27 -4.19 27.01
C LYS A 95 30.66 -4.47 28.44
N ASP A 96 31.42 -5.55 28.63
CA ASP A 96 32.22 -5.73 29.85
C ASP A 96 33.52 -4.93 29.70
N ARG A 97 33.43 -3.63 30.00
CA ARG A 97 34.61 -2.82 30.30
C ARG A 97 34.33 -1.97 31.54
N LYS A 98 35.06 -2.35 32.59
CA LYS A 98 35.74 -1.47 33.55
C LYS A 98 34.99 -1.23 34.88
N LYS A 99 35.24 -2.11 35.85
CA LYS A 99 35.32 -1.74 37.28
C LYS A 99 36.61 -2.32 37.87
N HIS A 100 37.62 -1.45 37.97
CA HIS A 100 38.15 -0.94 39.25
C HIS A 100 39.17 -1.89 39.89
N ASN A 101 40.42 -1.71 39.44
CA ASN A 101 41.60 -2.01 40.24
C ASN A 101 41.65 -0.98 41.39
N LYS A 102 41.46 -1.41 42.63
CA LYS A 102 41.94 -0.81 43.86
C LYS A 102 41.75 -1.85 44.96
N ASP A 103 42.86 -2.20 45.61
CA ASP A 103 43.00 -2.74 46.98
C ASP A 103 44.00 -3.90 47.01
N ALA A 104 45.28 -3.55 46.96
CA ALA A 104 46.39 -4.42 47.33
C ALA A 104 47.35 -3.66 48.27
N LYS A 105 46.97 -3.59 49.54
CA LYS A 105 47.83 -3.56 50.74
C LYS A 105 46.96 -4.23 51.82
N ILE A 106 47.35 -5.26 52.56
CA ILE A 106 48.38 -5.41 53.61
C ILE A 106 48.34 -6.95 53.92
N GLY A 107 49.41 -7.76 53.86
CA GLY A 107 50.46 -7.94 54.87
C GLY A 107 50.46 -9.37 55.47
N VAL A 108 51.62 -9.80 55.96
CA VAL A 108 51.98 -10.96 56.85
C VAL A 108 51.83 -12.41 56.36
N SER A 109 52.97 -13.10 56.21
CA SER A 109 53.61 -13.84 57.31
C SER A 109 55.11 -14.03 57.04
#